data_AF-A0A2N5KUM5-F1
#
_entry.id   AF-A0A2N5KUM5-F1
#
_cell.length_a   1.000
_cell.length_b   1.000
_cell.length_c   1.000
_cell.angle_alpha   90.00
_cell.angle_beta   90.00
_cell.angle_gamma   90.00
#
_symmetry.space_group_name_H-M   'P 1'
#
loop_
_entity.id
_entity.type
_entity.pdbx_description
1 polymer ?
#
loop_
_entity_poly.entity_id
_entity_poly.type
_entity_poly.pdbx_seq_one_letter_code
_entity_poly.pdbx_strand_id
1 'polypeptide(L)'
;MKSSTSQVGTNLDVRGDGGYVVAPPSYGYETASGEFGRFAEAPRWLVEAVRDDGPERSHEVGEDVPEGRRNASLTSLAGSMRLRGASTTAIL
;
A
#
# COMPACT_ATOMS: atom_id res chain seq x y z
N MET A 1 2.07 -10.02 4.13
CA MET A 1 1.64 -8.82 4.89
C MET A 1 1.05 -7.82 3.91
N LYS A 2 -0.15 -7.27 4.18
CA LYS A 2 -0.75 -6.26 3.28
C LYS A 2 -0.11 -4.89 3.49
N SER A 3 -0.18 -4.05 2.45
CA SER A 3 0.16 -2.64 2.59
C SER A 3 -1.05 -1.88 3.14
N SER A 4 -0.80 -0.89 3.99
CA SER A 4 -1.85 -0.04 4.58
C SER A 4 -1.38 1.40 4.69
N THR A 5 -2.29 2.36 4.61
CA THR A 5 -1.98 3.79 4.76
C THR A 5 -2.49 4.31 6.10
N SER A 6 -1.62 4.94 6.88
CA SER A 6 -1.93 5.55 8.18
C SER A 6 -2.60 4.63 9.22
N GLN A 7 -2.47 3.30 9.11
CA GLN A 7 -3.07 2.34 10.03
C GLN A 7 -2.43 2.37 11.42
N VAL A 8 -1.10 2.49 11.46
CA VAL A 8 -0.29 2.48 12.70
C VAL A 8 -0.08 3.89 13.28
N GLY A 9 -0.38 4.94 12.50
CA GLY A 9 -0.23 6.33 12.91
C GLY A 9 -0.41 7.29 11.74
N THR A 10 -0.72 8.55 12.05
CA THR A 10 -0.86 9.60 11.04
C THR A 10 0.44 9.76 10.24
N ASN A 11 0.33 9.80 8.91
CA ASN A 11 1.45 9.91 7.98
C ASN A 11 2.43 8.71 8.01
N LEU A 12 2.01 7.55 8.53
CA LEU A 12 2.81 6.34 8.56
C LEU A 12 2.16 5.23 7.72
N ASP A 13 2.85 4.84 6.65
CA ASP A 13 2.41 3.79 5.74
C ASP A 13 3.17 2.49 5.98
N VAL A 14 2.46 1.38 5.81
CA VAL A 14 3.01 0.03 5.85
C VAL A 14 3.07 -0.47 4.41
N ARG A 15 4.26 -0.88 3.96
CA ARG A 15 4.46 -1.48 2.64
C ARG A 15 4.85 -2.94 2.85
N GLY A 16 3.86 -3.82 2.69
CA GLY A 16 4.02 -5.26 2.80
C GLY A 16 4.49 -5.91 1.50
N ASP A 17 4.14 -7.17 1.28
CA ASP A 17 4.59 -7.93 0.12
C ASP A 17 4.09 -7.29 -1.19
N GLY A 18 4.99 -7.08 -2.15
CA GLY A 18 4.71 -6.36 -3.41
C GLY A 18 4.55 -4.84 -3.25
N GLY A 19 4.70 -4.31 -2.04
CA GLY A 19 4.83 -2.88 -1.80
C GLY A 19 6.25 -2.38 -2.12
N TYR A 20 6.35 -1.12 -2.55
CA TYR A 20 7.61 -0.48 -2.89
C TYR A 20 7.76 0.83 -2.13
N VAL A 21 9.01 1.21 -1.87
CA VAL A 21 9.40 2.51 -1.31
C VAL A 21 10.51 3.11 -2.18
N VAL A 22 10.63 4.44 -2.17
CA VAL A 22 11.77 5.13 -2.79
C VAL A 22 12.99 4.98 -1.86
N ALA A 23 14.13 4.60 -2.43
CA ALA A 23 15.36 4.30 -1.70
C ALA A 23 16.60 4.95 -2.38
N PRO A 24 17.73 5.11 -1.67
CA PRO A 24 18.96 5.63 -2.25
C PRO A 24 19.42 4.82 -3.47
N PRO A 25 20.02 5.48 -4.48
CA PRO A 25 20.41 6.90 -4.52
C PRO A 25 19.35 7.84 -5.14
N SER A 26 18.05 7.53 -5.01
CA SER A 26 16.98 8.40 -5.55
C SER A 26 16.98 9.80 -4.90
N TYR A 27 16.38 10.80 -5.56
CA TYR A 27 16.30 12.19 -5.09
C TYR A 27 14.94 12.53 -4.49
N GLY A 28 14.83 13.67 -3.80
CA GLY A 28 13.56 14.23 -3.31
C GLY A 28 13.17 13.84 -1.88
N TYR A 29 14.10 13.28 -1.10
CA TYR A 29 13.92 12.99 0.32
C TYR A 29 15.26 13.16 1.07
N GLU A 30 15.18 13.27 2.40
CA GLU A 30 16.33 13.31 3.29
C GLU A 30 16.39 12.03 4.11
N THR A 31 17.59 11.47 4.29
CA THR A 31 17.82 10.30 5.15
C THR A 31 18.15 10.76 6.56
N ALA A 32 17.34 10.32 7.54
CA ALA A 32 17.59 10.65 8.94
C ALA A 32 18.87 9.99 9.50
N SER A 33 19.22 8.82 8.99
CA SER A 33 20.47 8.10 9.28
C SER A 33 21.15 7.80 7.95
N GLY A 34 22.34 8.38 7.72
CA GLY A 34 23.05 8.32 6.44
C GLY A 34 23.53 6.92 5.99
N GLU A 35 23.24 5.87 6.75
CA GLU A 35 23.51 4.48 6.36
C GLU A 35 22.24 3.81 5.85
N PHE A 36 22.26 3.45 4.57
CA PHE A 36 21.22 2.62 3.95
C PHE A 36 21.77 1.19 3.82
N GLY A 37 21.10 0.20 4.41
CA GLY A 37 21.55 -1.19 4.27
C GLY A 37 20.79 -2.19 5.11
N ARG A 38 20.88 -2.10 6.44
CA ARG A 38 20.21 -3.04 7.35
C ARG A 38 19.07 -2.35 8.07
N PHE A 39 17.85 -2.76 7.76
CA PHE A 39 16.70 -2.41 8.59
C PHE A 39 16.82 -3.09 9.95
N ALA A 40 16.55 -2.33 11.02
CA ALA A 40 16.43 -2.90 12.35
C ALA A 40 15.26 -3.89 12.40
N GLU A 41 15.33 -4.87 13.30
CA GLU A 41 14.19 -5.74 13.55
C GLU A 41 13.00 -4.90 14.06
N ALA A 42 11.83 -5.10 13.46
CA ALA A 42 10.64 -4.37 13.85
C ALA A 42 10.24 -4.75 15.29
N PRO A 43 9.96 -3.77 16.17
CA PRO A 43 9.55 -4.07 17.53
C PRO A 43 8.21 -4.80 17.52
N ARG A 44 8.02 -5.72 18.48
CA ARG A 44 6.86 -6.62 18.53
C ARG A 44 5.51 -5.89 18.46
N TRP A 45 5.38 -4.77 19.15
CA TRP A 45 4.14 -3.96 19.15
C TRP A 45 3.78 -3.47 17.74
N LEU A 46 4.78 -3.14 16.91
CA LEU A 46 4.55 -2.65 15.56
C LEU A 46 4.08 -3.79 14.66
N VAL A 47 4.70 -4.96 14.81
CA VAL A 47 4.32 -6.19 14.10
C VAL A 47 2.89 -6.60 14.45
N GLU A 48 2.49 -6.49 15.72
CA GLU A 48 1.12 -6.79 16.15
C GLU A 48 0.12 -5.76 15.61
N ALA A 49 0.46 -4.47 15.60
CA ALA A 49 -0.41 -3.40 15.07
C ALA A 49 -0.67 -3.50 13.55
N VAL A 50 0.21 -4.16 12.79
CA VAL A 50 0.04 -4.41 11.35
C VAL A 50 -0.53 -5.79 11.03
N ARG A 51 -0.69 -6.67 12.02
CA ARG A 51 -1.17 -8.05 11.83
C ARG A 51 -2.69 -8.19 11.81
N ASP A 52 -3.43 -7.09 11.86
CA ASP A 52 -4.88 -7.09 11.88
C ASP A 52 -5.46 -6.57 10.55
N ASP A 53 -5.73 -7.51 9.64
CA ASP A 53 -6.55 -7.27 8.45
C ASP A 53 -7.96 -7.81 8.76
N GLY A 54 -8.79 -6.98 9.40
CA GLY A 54 -10.23 -7.21 9.44
C GLY A 54 -10.79 -7.50 8.02
N PRO A 55 -11.99 -8.08 7.89
CA PRO A 55 -12.51 -8.60 6.63
C PRO A 55 -12.33 -7.60 5.49
N GLU A 56 -11.84 -8.07 4.34
CA GLU A 56 -11.69 -7.25 3.14
C GLU A 56 -12.99 -6.52 2.87
N ARG A 57 -13.00 -5.21 3.14
CA ARG A 57 -14.11 -4.35 2.76
C ARG A 57 -14.02 -4.18 1.25
N SER A 58 -14.67 -5.09 0.52
CA SER A 58 -15.06 -4.81 -0.85
C SER A 58 -16.05 -3.65 -0.79
N HIS A 59 -15.60 -2.47 -1.16
CA HIS A 59 -16.51 -1.37 -1.44
C HIS A 59 -17.25 -1.70 -2.74
N GLU A 60 -18.57 -1.52 -2.73
CA GLU A 60 -19.35 -1.57 -3.96
C GLU A 60 -18.79 -0.55 -4.95
N VAL A 61 -18.69 -0.96 -6.21
CA VAL A 61 -18.34 -0.04 -7.30
C VAL A 61 -19.57 0.82 -7.52
N GLY A 62 -19.53 2.07 -7.05
CA GLY A 62 -20.60 3.04 -7.33
C GLY A 62 -20.72 3.31 -8.83
N GLU A 63 -21.87 3.85 -9.24
CA GLU A 63 -22.13 4.17 -10.65
C GLU A 63 -21.16 5.23 -11.20
N ASP A 64 -20.76 6.20 -10.36
CA ASP A 64 -19.89 7.31 -10.74
C ASP A 64 -18.56 7.32 -9.97
N VAL A 65 -17.48 7.73 -10.65
CA VAL A 65 -16.19 7.99 -10.01
C VAL A 65 -16.14 9.44 -9.54
N PRO A 66 -15.90 9.72 -8.24
CA PRO A 66 -15.84 11.10 -7.74
C PRO A 66 -14.80 11.95 -8.47
N GLU A 67 -15.09 13.25 -8.59
CA GLU A 67 -14.20 14.22 -9.22
C GLU A 67 -12.79 14.19 -8.56
N GLY A 68 -11.74 14.25 -9.38
CA GLY A 68 -10.35 14.11 -8.92
C GLY A 68 -9.94 12.71 -8.42
N ARG A 69 -10.82 11.70 -8.42
CA ARG A 69 -10.53 10.34 -7.92
C ARG A 69 -10.41 9.28 -9.01
N ARG A 70 -10.42 9.66 -10.30
CA ARG A 70 -10.37 8.74 -11.44
C ARG A 70 -9.26 7.68 -11.33
N ASN A 71 -8.02 8.12 -11.25
CA ASN A 71 -6.87 7.20 -11.23
C ASN A 71 -6.90 6.29 -10.01
N ALA A 72 -7.13 6.85 -8.82
CA ALA A 72 -7.21 6.06 -7.59
C ALA A 72 -8.31 4.99 -7.64
N SER A 73 -9.48 5.33 -8.18
CA SER A 73 -10.62 4.42 -8.27
C SER A 73 -10.38 3.31 -9.28
N LEU A 74 -9.89 3.64 -10.47
CA LEU A 74 -9.59 2.65 -11.53
C LEU A 74 -8.42 1.74 -11.14
N THR A 75 -7.37 2.26 -10.52
CA THR A 75 -6.26 1.44 -10.00
C THR A 75 -6.74 0.50 -8.90
N SER A 76 -7.60 0.96 -8.00
CA SER A 76 -8.20 0.11 -6.97
C SER A 76 -9.04 -1.01 -7.59
N LEU A 77 -9.86 -0.70 -8.59
CA LEU A 77 -10.69 -1.69 -9.30
C LEU A 77 -9.83 -2.73 -10.03
N ALA A 78 -8.80 -2.28 -10.75
CA ALA A 78 -7.83 -3.15 -11.42
C ALA A 78 -7.12 -4.10 -10.44
N GLY A 79 -6.67 -3.57 -9.29
CA GLY A 79 -6.08 -4.40 -8.22
C GLY A 79 -7.06 -5.44 -7.68
N SER A 80 -8.32 -5.05 -7.49
CA SER A 80 -9.44 -5.90 -7.07
C SER A 80 -9.70 -7.05 -8.06
N MET A 81 -9.69 -6.76 -9.36
CA MET A 81 -9.80 -7.76 -10.42
C MET A 81 -8.61 -8.72 -10.43
N ARG A 82 -7.39 -8.19 -10.27
CA ARG A 82 -6.17 -8.99 -10.23
C ARG A 82 -6.14 -9.94 -9.04
N LEU A 83 -6.57 -9.48 -7.87
CA LEU A 83 -6.69 -10.30 -6.66
C LEU A 83 -7.65 -11.48 -6.87
N ARG A 84 -8.72 -11.28 -7.65
CA ARG A 84 -9.68 -12.32 -8.03
C ARG A 84 -9.22 -13.20 -9.22
N GLY A 85 -7.99 -13.03 -9.68
CA GLY A 85 -7.38 -13.89 -10.71
C GLY A 85 -7.56 -13.40 -12.15
N ALA A 86 -8.06 -12.18 -12.38
CA ALA A 86 -8.15 -11.63 -13.74
C ALA A 86 -6.74 -11.51 -14.37
N SER A 87 -6.65 -11.78 -15.67
CA SER A 87 -5.42 -11.63 -16.44
C SER A 87 -5.12 -10.16 -16.69
N THR A 88 -3.85 -9.83 -16.93
CA THR A 88 -3.44 -8.46 -17.26
C THR A 88 -4.18 -7.94 -18.51
N THR A 89 -4.35 -8.78 -19.53
CA THR A 89 -5.09 -8.44 -20.76
C THR A 89 -6.58 -8.19 -20.52
N ALA A 90 -7.17 -8.74 -19.46
CA ALA A 90 -8.57 -8.46 -19.13
C ALA A 90 -8.77 -7.14 -18.35
N ILE A 91 -7.67 -6.55 -17.86
CA ILE A 91 -7.67 -5.33 -17.02
C ILE A 91 -7.28 -4.09 -17.85
N LEU A 92 -6.44 -4.27 -18.88
CA LEU A 92 -5.94 -3.23 -19.78
C LEU A 92 -6.82 -3.08 -21.02
#